data_AF-A0A139I2U1-F1
#
_entry.id   AF-A0A139I2U1-F1
#
_cell.length_a   1.000
_cell.length_b   1.000
_cell.length_c   1.000
_cell.angle_alpha   90.00
_cell.angle_beta   90.00
_cell.angle_gamma   90.00
#
_symmetry.space_group_name_H-M   'P 1'
#
loop_
_entity.id
_entity.type
_entity.pdbx_description
1 polymer ?
#
loop_
_entity_poly.entity_id
_entity_poly.type
_entity_poly.pdbx_seq_one_letter_code
_entity_poly.pdbx_strand_id
1 'polypeptide(L)'
;MPTSARDIPVRNGDHNNLQRTVSSSFGATEALSTSPVLTFHSPNNSYSGPPKASAKQLKPFQTTDIKVLLLENVNLAGQDILKKQGYQVEALKSSLPEDQLVEKIQEVHVIGIRSKTHLSANVLKHAKNLIVIGCFCIGTNQVDLQYAAEQGIAVFNSPFSNSRSVAEMMIGEIITLARQISDRSMEMHNGVWNKVSAGCWEVRGKTLGIVGYGHVGAQLSVLAESLGMKVIYYDVVNLMGLGTAQQVPSLEALLQGADFVTLHVPELEETKNMIGEKQLEQMRNGAYLLNASRGSVVDIPALIKYMQNGKLAGAALDVYPNEPGKNGENFNAHLNDWAHQLRGLKNLILTPHIGGSTEEAQSAIGAEVAEALVNYVNFGTTAGAVNMPEVTLRSLTIEEPNHARVIYIHKNVPGVLRRVNEVLGDHNVDKQMTDSRGDVAYLMADISNVNVSDIKGLYEKLEDLGSRIRTRVLY
;
A
#
# COMPACT_ATOMS: atom_id res chain seq x y z
N MET A 1 -47.91 2.66 -17.54
CA MET A 1 -48.02 3.68 -18.60
C MET A 1 -46.75 4.52 -18.55
N PRO A 2 -45.93 4.59 -19.62
CA PRO A 2 -44.74 5.43 -19.61
C PRO A 2 -45.17 6.90 -19.78
N THR A 3 -44.72 7.76 -18.88
CA THR A 3 -44.88 9.21 -18.98
C THR A 3 -44.04 9.72 -20.16
N SER A 4 -44.65 10.57 -20.99
CA SER A 4 -44.00 11.22 -22.13
C SER A 4 -42.91 12.19 -21.65
N ALA A 5 -41.72 12.11 -22.24
CA ALA A 5 -40.68 13.10 -22.05
C ALA A 5 -41.21 14.46 -22.55
N ARG A 6 -41.10 15.50 -21.72
CA ARG A 6 -41.35 16.89 -22.10
C ARG A 6 -40.02 17.60 -22.18
N ASP A 7 -39.77 18.30 -23.28
CA ASP A 7 -38.70 19.28 -23.36
C ASP A 7 -38.98 20.42 -22.37
N ILE A 8 -37.92 20.93 -21.74
CA ILE A 8 -37.98 21.92 -20.66
C ILE A 8 -38.34 23.30 -21.23
N PRO A 9 -39.47 23.93 -20.87
CA PRO A 9 -39.60 25.37 -21.00
C PRO A 9 -38.94 26.04 -19.79
N VAL A 10 -38.09 27.03 -20.06
CA VAL A 10 -37.44 27.85 -19.03
C VAL A 10 -38.51 28.55 -18.18
N ARG A 11 -38.44 28.40 -16.85
CA ARG A 11 -39.18 29.30 -15.93
C ARG A 11 -38.47 29.54 -14.60
N ASN A 12 -38.28 30.84 -14.34
CA ASN A 12 -37.97 31.48 -13.07
C ASN A 12 -39.00 31.11 -11.98
N GLY A 13 -38.54 30.92 -10.74
CA GLY A 13 -39.38 31.06 -9.55
C GLY A 13 -39.04 30.14 -8.36
N ASP A 14 -38.44 30.78 -7.35
CA ASP A 14 -38.48 30.56 -5.88
C ASP A 14 -38.13 29.21 -5.22
N HIS A 15 -37.02 29.29 -4.48
CA HIS A 15 -36.60 28.39 -3.42
C HIS A 15 -37.46 28.58 -2.15
N ASN A 16 -38.14 27.52 -1.68
CA ASN A 16 -38.07 27.10 -0.28
C ASN A 16 -38.97 25.91 0.06
N ASN A 17 -38.51 25.17 1.07
CA ASN A 17 -39.19 24.17 1.89
C ASN A 17 -39.30 22.75 1.33
N LEU A 18 -38.48 21.85 1.89
CA LEU A 18 -38.92 20.64 2.63
C LEU A 18 -37.68 19.83 3.07
N GLN A 19 -37.17 20.08 4.28
CA GLN A 19 -36.30 19.12 4.98
C GLN A 19 -37.16 18.35 6.00
N ARG A 20 -37.30 17.03 5.78
CA ARG A 20 -37.80 16.09 6.78
C ARG A 20 -36.62 15.53 7.56
N THR A 21 -36.58 15.80 8.85
CA THR A 21 -35.61 15.26 9.80
C THR A 21 -36.03 13.85 10.20
N VAL A 22 -35.14 12.86 10.03
CA VAL A 22 -35.29 11.52 10.61
C VAL A 22 -34.30 11.43 11.77
N SER A 23 -34.83 11.25 12.99
CA SER A 23 -34.04 11.15 14.21
C SER A 23 -33.45 9.75 14.37
N SER A 24 -32.13 9.62 14.25
CA SER A 24 -31.36 8.48 14.76
C SER A 24 -30.54 8.96 15.95
N SER A 25 -30.89 8.48 17.14
CA SER A 25 -30.22 8.76 18.40
C SER A 25 -28.85 8.07 18.44
N PHE A 26 -27.80 8.80 18.05
CA PHE A 26 -26.41 8.53 18.40
C PHE A 26 -25.88 9.75 19.16
N GLY A 27 -25.19 9.51 20.29
CA GLY A 27 -24.71 10.53 21.20
C GLY A 27 -23.78 11.54 20.52
N ALA A 28 -23.91 12.81 20.92
CA ALA A 28 -23.33 13.99 20.26
C ALA A 28 -21.80 14.16 20.38
N THR A 29 -21.01 13.08 20.44
CA THR A 29 -19.54 13.13 20.51
C THR A 29 -18.81 12.26 19.49
N GLU A 30 -19.52 11.54 18.61
CA GLU A 30 -18.91 10.84 17.47
C GLU A 30 -19.63 11.23 16.19
N ALA A 31 -19.27 12.40 15.63
CA ALA A 31 -19.76 12.84 14.35
C ALA A 31 -19.05 12.03 13.24
N LEU A 32 -19.73 11.03 12.70
CA LEU A 32 -19.39 10.48 11.38
C LEU A 32 -19.49 11.64 10.37
N SER A 33 -18.35 11.99 9.75
CA SER A 33 -18.27 13.08 8.77
C SER A 33 -19.18 12.79 7.56
N THR A 34 -20.04 13.75 7.23
CA THR A 34 -20.98 13.69 6.10
C THR A 34 -20.55 14.56 4.91
N SER A 35 -19.30 15.06 4.90
CA SER A 35 -18.80 15.98 3.87
C SER A 35 -17.49 15.49 3.23
N PRO A 36 -17.37 15.51 1.88
CA PRO A 36 -16.15 15.13 1.16
C PRO A 36 -14.96 16.12 1.33
N VAL A 37 -15.07 17.12 2.22
CA VAL A 37 -14.06 18.18 2.43
C VAL A 37 -13.50 18.19 3.86
N LEU A 38 -13.93 17.30 4.74
CA LEU A 38 -13.43 17.22 6.13
C LEU A 38 -12.67 15.91 6.38
N THR A 39 -11.45 16.05 6.89
CA THR A 39 -10.50 14.98 7.21
C THR A 39 -11.15 13.90 8.07
N PHE A 40 -11.08 12.65 7.61
CA PHE A 40 -11.56 11.49 8.33
C PHE A 40 -10.64 11.17 9.51
N HIS A 41 -11.22 10.98 10.70
CA HIS A 41 -10.59 10.24 11.78
C HIS A 41 -11.12 8.80 11.72
N SER A 42 -10.23 7.82 11.54
CA SER A 42 -10.61 6.42 11.73
C SER A 42 -11.16 6.23 13.14
N PRO A 43 -12.21 5.42 13.34
CA PRO A 43 -12.66 5.06 14.68
C PRO A 43 -11.48 4.47 15.46
N ASN A 44 -11.31 4.89 16.71
CA ASN A 44 -10.35 4.25 17.59
C ASN A 44 -10.70 2.76 17.72
N ASN A 45 -9.72 1.91 17.49
CA ASN A 45 -9.85 0.47 17.71
C ASN A 45 -10.25 0.26 19.18
N SER A 46 -11.43 -0.33 19.44
CA SER A 46 -12.03 -0.44 20.78
C SER A 46 -11.37 -1.47 21.71
N TYR A 47 -10.14 -1.88 21.40
CA TYR A 47 -9.37 -2.79 22.22
C TYR A 47 -8.51 -2.01 23.22
N SER A 48 -9.10 -1.60 24.35
CA SER A 48 -8.32 -1.19 25.53
C SER A 48 -7.72 -2.44 26.16
N GLY A 49 -6.56 -2.84 25.68
CA GLY A 49 -5.71 -3.82 26.37
C GLY A 49 -5.36 -3.35 27.79
N PRO A 50 -4.81 -4.24 28.64
CA PRO A 50 -4.41 -3.90 30.00
C PRO A 50 -3.45 -2.70 29.99
N PRO A 51 -3.39 -1.90 31.09
CA PRO A 51 -2.53 -0.71 31.15
C PRO A 51 -1.09 -1.11 30.83
N LYS A 52 -0.60 -0.71 29.66
CA LYS A 52 0.81 -0.87 29.30
C LYS A 52 1.59 0.12 30.18
N ALA A 53 2.59 -0.39 30.90
CA ALA A 53 3.60 0.46 31.51
C ALA A 53 4.14 1.43 30.44
N SER A 54 4.38 2.68 30.82
CA SER A 54 4.85 3.71 29.89
C SER A 54 6.18 3.29 29.26
N ALA A 55 6.21 3.22 27.93
CA ALA A 55 7.42 2.90 27.19
C ALA A 55 8.47 4.00 27.40
N LYS A 56 9.72 3.59 27.66
CA LYS A 56 10.87 4.50 27.74
C LYS A 56 11.16 5.04 26.34
N GLN A 57 11.26 6.36 26.22
CA GLN A 57 11.73 6.99 24.98
C GLN A 57 13.25 6.81 24.92
N LEU A 58 13.72 5.89 24.07
CA LEU A 58 15.15 5.63 23.91
C LEU A 58 15.76 6.67 22.97
N LYS A 59 16.96 7.14 23.30
CA LYS A 59 17.73 8.04 22.45
C LYS A 59 18.96 7.32 21.90
N PRO A 60 19.32 7.54 20.63
CA PRO A 60 20.59 7.04 20.13
C PRO A 60 21.77 7.68 20.87
N PHE A 61 22.80 6.90 21.16
CA PHE A 61 24.00 7.37 21.87
C PHE A 61 24.78 8.49 21.16
N GLN A 62 24.72 8.58 19.83
CA GLN A 62 25.57 9.50 19.03
C GLN A 62 24.83 10.64 18.32
N THR A 63 23.50 10.64 18.29
CA THR A 63 22.73 11.60 17.49
C THR A 63 21.93 12.53 18.38
N THR A 64 22.33 13.82 18.40
CA THR A 64 21.60 14.87 19.13
C THR A 64 20.33 15.32 18.42
N ASP A 65 20.29 15.29 17.09
CA ASP A 65 19.11 15.68 16.31
C ASP A 65 18.88 14.78 15.08
N ILE A 66 17.69 14.17 14.99
CA ILE A 66 17.28 13.37 13.82
C ILE A 66 16.73 14.30 12.74
N LYS A 67 17.46 14.41 11.63
CA LYS A 67 17.05 15.11 10.41
C LYS A 67 16.23 14.19 9.50
N VAL A 68 15.03 14.65 9.13
CA VAL A 68 14.08 13.93 8.28
C VAL A 68 13.80 14.75 7.03
N LEU A 69 14.01 14.15 5.86
CA LEU A 69 13.65 14.74 4.57
C LEU A 69 12.46 14.01 3.97
N LEU A 70 11.36 14.70 3.73
CA LEU A 70 10.16 14.16 3.09
C LEU A 70 10.00 14.81 1.71
N LEU A 71 9.89 13.99 0.66
CA LEU A 71 9.76 14.44 -0.72
C LEU A 71 8.38 14.12 -1.28
N GLU A 72 7.99 14.79 -2.37
CA GLU A 72 6.77 14.49 -3.12
C GLU A 72 5.45 14.71 -2.34
N ASN A 73 5.45 15.69 -1.44
CA ASN A 73 4.27 16.10 -0.67
C ASN A 73 3.64 14.96 0.15
N VAL A 74 4.45 14.31 1.00
CA VAL A 74 3.96 13.35 2.00
C VAL A 74 2.83 13.97 2.83
N ASN A 75 1.77 13.20 3.09
CA ASN A 75 0.58 13.64 3.80
C ASN A 75 0.92 14.23 5.19
N LEU A 76 0.16 15.25 5.61
CA LEU A 76 0.35 15.95 6.89
C LEU A 76 0.30 15.02 8.10
N ALA A 77 -0.55 13.98 8.08
CA ALA A 77 -0.64 13.01 9.17
C ALA A 77 0.74 12.38 9.50
N GLY A 78 1.49 11.98 8.48
CA GLY A 78 2.84 11.43 8.64
C GLY A 78 3.85 12.48 9.09
N GLN A 79 3.76 13.70 8.55
CA GLN A 79 4.63 14.81 8.98
C GLN A 79 4.43 15.14 10.46
N ASP A 80 3.18 15.16 10.93
CA ASP A 80 2.85 15.51 12.31
C ASP A 80 3.29 14.44 13.29
N ILE A 81 3.19 13.16 12.94
CA ILE A 81 3.74 12.05 13.75
C ILE A 81 5.26 12.21 13.93
N LEU A 82 5.98 12.50 12.85
CA LEU A 82 7.44 12.69 12.90
C LEU A 82 7.83 13.95 13.68
N LYS A 83 7.12 15.07 13.49
CA LYS A 83 7.35 16.31 14.26
C LYS A 83 7.07 16.13 15.75
N LYS A 84 6.04 15.36 16.12
CA LYS A 84 5.70 15.05 17.53
C LYS A 84 6.81 14.29 18.26
N GLN A 85 7.68 13.57 17.54
CA GLN A 85 8.86 12.93 18.14
C GLN A 85 10.02 13.90 18.39
N GLY A 86 9.91 15.17 17.97
CA GLY A 86 10.97 16.16 18.07
C GLY A 86 12.00 16.12 16.93
N TYR A 87 11.69 15.44 15.82
CA TYR A 87 12.58 15.37 14.67
C TYR A 87 12.59 16.68 13.86
N GLN A 88 13.73 16.99 13.22
CA GLN A 88 13.86 18.12 12.31
C GLN A 88 13.33 17.72 10.93
N VAL A 89 12.05 17.99 10.67
CA VAL A 89 11.36 17.59 9.44
C VAL A 89 11.40 18.69 8.39
N GLU A 90 12.09 18.44 7.27
CA GLU A 90 12.01 19.21 6.04
C GLU A 90 11.09 18.49 5.04
N ALA A 91 10.01 19.15 4.60
CA ALA A 91 9.05 18.57 3.65
C ALA A 91 9.00 19.37 2.34
N LEU A 92 9.26 18.70 1.22
CA LEU A 92 9.24 19.28 -0.13
C LEU A 92 8.06 18.74 -0.93
N LYS A 93 7.46 19.63 -1.74
CA LYS A 93 6.27 19.28 -2.54
C LYS A 93 6.59 18.44 -3.77
N SER A 94 7.81 18.56 -4.30
CA SER A 94 8.26 17.85 -5.51
C SER A 94 9.30 16.80 -5.17
N SER A 95 9.58 15.93 -6.14
CA SER A 95 10.83 15.19 -6.17
C SER A 95 11.99 16.15 -6.46
N LEU A 96 13.21 15.70 -6.18
CA LEU A 96 14.43 16.42 -6.49
C LEU A 96 15.15 15.78 -7.68
N PRO A 97 15.81 16.57 -8.54
CA PRO A 97 16.83 16.07 -9.45
C PRO A 97 17.94 15.33 -8.69
N GLU A 98 18.63 14.40 -9.36
CA GLU A 98 19.61 13.50 -8.72
C GLU A 98 20.77 14.26 -8.07
N ASP A 99 21.30 15.30 -8.71
CA ASP A 99 22.37 16.15 -8.20
C ASP A 99 21.99 16.84 -6.87
N GLN A 100 20.79 17.42 -6.82
CA GLN A 100 20.27 18.06 -5.60
C GLN A 100 19.92 17.04 -4.51
N LEU A 101 19.44 15.85 -4.92
CA LEU A 101 19.15 14.76 -4.00
C LEU A 101 20.43 14.24 -3.34
N VAL A 102 21.51 14.08 -4.11
CA VAL A 102 22.83 13.68 -3.62
C VAL A 102 23.41 14.68 -2.63
N GLU A 103 23.17 15.98 -2.80
CA GLU A 103 23.58 17.00 -1.84
C GLU A 103 22.79 16.91 -0.54
N LYS A 104 21.46 16.88 -0.62
CA LYS A 104 20.59 16.85 0.57
C LYS A 104 20.70 15.56 1.38
N ILE A 105 20.89 14.41 0.72
CA ILE A 105 20.86 13.11 1.40
C ILE A 105 22.07 12.88 2.32
N GLN A 106 23.12 13.70 2.24
CA GLN A 106 24.35 13.48 3.03
C GLN A 106 24.14 13.67 4.53
N GLU A 107 23.24 14.58 4.91
CA GLU A 107 23.03 14.96 6.31
C GLU A 107 21.76 14.34 6.94
N VAL A 108 20.93 13.67 6.15
CA VAL A 108 19.64 13.16 6.61
C VAL A 108 19.79 11.78 7.24
N HIS A 109 18.98 11.53 8.27
CA HIS A 109 18.93 10.25 8.97
C HIS A 109 17.74 9.41 8.50
N VAL A 110 16.67 10.09 8.10
CA VAL A 110 15.43 9.51 7.61
C VAL A 110 15.07 10.20 6.30
N ILE A 111 14.73 9.42 5.28
CA ILE A 111 14.16 9.96 4.04
C ILE A 111 12.81 9.32 3.76
N GLY A 112 11.81 10.14 3.46
CA GLY A 112 10.49 9.73 3.01
C GLY A 112 10.29 10.11 1.55
N ILE A 113 9.90 9.14 0.71
CA ILE A 113 9.69 9.35 -0.72
C ILE A 113 8.34 8.77 -1.18
N ARG A 114 7.93 9.08 -2.41
CA ARG A 114 6.82 8.40 -3.08
C ARG A 114 7.35 7.76 -4.36
N SER A 115 6.60 7.79 -5.46
CA SER A 115 6.89 7.01 -6.67
C SER A 115 7.88 7.67 -7.64
N LYS A 116 8.15 8.98 -7.55
CA LYS A 116 8.99 9.70 -8.52
C LYS A 116 10.46 9.76 -8.13
N THR A 117 10.77 9.79 -6.84
CA THR A 117 12.17 9.87 -6.37
C THR A 117 12.83 8.50 -6.51
N HIS A 118 13.97 8.44 -7.20
CA HIS A 118 14.73 7.21 -7.37
C HIS A 118 15.95 7.21 -6.43
N LEU A 119 15.98 6.26 -5.50
CA LEU A 119 17.09 6.03 -4.57
C LEU A 119 17.94 4.86 -5.08
N SER A 120 18.71 5.12 -6.13
CA SER A 120 19.67 4.17 -6.69
C SER A 120 20.91 4.02 -5.78
N ALA A 121 21.70 2.96 -5.98
CA ALA A 121 23.01 2.82 -5.34
C ALA A 121 23.90 4.09 -5.49
N ASN A 122 23.82 4.78 -6.63
CA ASN A 122 24.59 6.00 -6.88
C ASN A 122 24.19 7.16 -5.97
N VAL A 123 22.91 7.25 -5.60
CA VAL A 123 22.41 8.24 -4.64
C VAL A 123 22.76 7.80 -3.23
N LEU A 124 22.44 6.54 -2.89
CA LEU A 124 22.59 5.99 -1.55
C LEU A 124 24.05 5.96 -1.05
N LYS A 125 25.04 5.84 -1.94
CA LYS A 125 26.47 5.92 -1.55
C LYS A 125 26.87 7.25 -0.90
N HIS A 126 26.13 8.32 -1.16
CA HIS A 126 26.38 9.64 -0.57
C HIS A 126 25.66 9.84 0.77
N ALA A 127 24.75 8.93 1.13
CA ALA A 127 23.92 9.01 2.31
C ALA A 127 24.67 8.55 3.58
N LYS A 128 25.53 9.42 4.13
CA LYS A 128 26.44 9.08 5.24
C LYS A 128 25.73 8.72 6.53
N ASN A 129 24.62 9.41 6.83
CA ASN A 129 23.91 9.29 8.11
C ASN A 129 22.57 8.54 8.00
N LEU A 130 22.18 8.15 6.79
CA LEU A 130 20.85 7.60 6.53
C LEU A 130 20.71 6.23 7.20
N ILE A 131 19.69 6.08 8.05
CA ILE A 131 19.41 4.84 8.78
C ILE A 131 18.13 4.15 8.30
N VAL A 132 17.20 4.89 7.71
CA VAL A 132 15.92 4.34 7.27
C VAL A 132 15.29 5.14 6.13
N ILE A 133 14.61 4.44 5.23
CA ILE A 133 13.84 4.96 4.11
C ILE A 133 12.36 4.60 4.32
N GLY A 134 11.47 5.58 4.18
CA GLY A 134 10.02 5.37 4.14
C GLY A 134 9.49 5.58 2.72
N CYS A 135 9.00 4.52 2.10
CA CYS A 135 8.23 4.60 0.87
C CYS A 135 6.77 4.89 1.25
N PHE A 136 6.35 6.14 1.14
CA PHE A 136 4.96 6.59 1.35
C PHE A 136 4.08 6.23 0.13
N CYS A 137 4.17 4.97 -0.27
CA CYS A 137 3.43 4.31 -1.34
C CYS A 137 3.49 2.79 -1.13
N ILE A 138 2.74 2.05 -1.94
CA ILE A 138 2.70 0.59 -1.87
C ILE A 138 3.99 0.00 -2.46
N GLY A 139 4.35 0.44 -3.67
CA GLY A 139 5.53 -0.05 -4.39
C GLY A 139 6.85 0.52 -3.84
N THR A 140 7.92 -0.23 -4.05
CA THR A 140 9.28 0.11 -3.61
C THR A 140 10.32 0.03 -4.74
N ASN A 141 9.87 -0.13 -5.98
CA ASN A 141 10.70 -0.30 -7.19
C ASN A 141 11.71 0.83 -7.42
N GLN A 142 11.40 2.03 -6.90
CA GLN A 142 12.22 3.22 -6.99
C GLN A 142 13.39 3.24 -5.98
N VAL A 143 13.52 2.22 -5.13
CA VAL A 143 14.61 2.09 -4.14
C VAL A 143 15.45 0.86 -4.44
N ASP A 144 16.76 1.01 -4.46
CA ASP A 144 17.68 -0.12 -4.49
C ASP A 144 17.71 -0.82 -3.13
N LEU A 145 16.78 -1.78 -2.94
CA LEU A 145 16.57 -2.48 -1.68
C LEU A 145 17.80 -3.28 -1.23
N GLN A 146 18.52 -3.86 -2.19
CA GLN A 146 19.70 -4.66 -1.92
C GLN A 146 20.84 -3.77 -1.43
N TYR A 147 21.16 -2.71 -2.17
CA TYR A 147 22.19 -1.76 -1.74
C TYR A 147 21.84 -1.12 -0.39
N ALA A 148 20.58 -0.76 -0.17
CA ALA A 148 20.11 -0.24 1.12
C ALA A 148 20.37 -1.24 2.27
N ALA A 149 20.06 -2.53 2.08
CA ALA A 149 20.29 -3.56 3.09
C ALA A 149 21.79 -3.76 3.39
N GLU A 150 22.64 -3.78 2.35
CA GLU A 150 24.10 -3.92 2.48
C GLU A 150 24.74 -2.74 3.24
N GLN A 151 24.13 -1.56 3.22
CA GLN A 151 24.53 -0.39 4.01
C GLN A 151 23.83 -0.29 5.38
N GLY A 152 23.01 -1.29 5.75
CA GLY A 152 22.26 -1.31 7.01
C GLY A 152 21.17 -0.25 7.07
N ILE A 153 20.54 0.07 5.94
CA ILE A 153 19.44 1.02 5.79
C ILE A 153 18.15 0.23 5.62
N ALA A 154 17.24 0.34 6.59
CA ALA A 154 15.94 -0.31 6.52
C ALA A 154 14.99 0.46 5.59
N VAL A 155 14.13 -0.25 4.87
CA VAL A 155 13.11 0.33 3.98
C VAL A 155 11.74 -0.15 4.45
N PHE A 156 10.82 0.78 4.67
CA PHE A 156 9.43 0.50 5.03
C PHE A 156 8.48 1.03 3.96
N ASN A 157 7.36 0.36 3.76
CA ASN A 157 6.28 0.81 2.89
C ASN A 157 4.92 0.70 3.60
N SER A 158 3.83 0.95 2.88
CA SER A 158 2.46 0.78 3.37
C SER A 158 1.70 -0.14 2.42
N PRO A 159 1.80 -1.47 2.59
CA PRO A 159 1.30 -2.43 1.62
C PRO A 159 -0.24 -2.57 1.61
N PHE A 160 -0.93 -2.17 2.68
CA PHE A 160 -2.36 -2.48 2.87
C PHE A 160 -3.28 -1.26 2.95
N SER A 161 -2.74 -0.04 3.12
CA SER A 161 -3.55 1.17 3.38
C SER A 161 -4.48 1.58 2.23
N ASN A 162 -4.29 1.06 1.02
CA ASN A 162 -5.16 1.33 -0.12
C ASN A 162 -6.26 0.27 -0.35
N SER A 163 -6.32 -0.78 0.49
CA SER A 163 -7.17 -1.95 0.22
C SER A 163 -8.64 -1.56 0.05
N ARG A 164 -9.10 -0.62 0.89
CA ARG A 164 -10.49 -0.14 0.88
C ARG A 164 -10.81 0.64 -0.39
N SER A 165 -9.92 1.55 -0.79
CA SER A 165 -10.09 2.38 -1.99
C SER A 165 -10.22 1.53 -3.24
N VAL A 166 -9.36 0.50 -3.38
CA VAL A 166 -9.42 -0.42 -4.52
C VAL A 166 -10.74 -1.21 -4.50
N ALA A 167 -11.14 -1.73 -3.35
CA ALA A 167 -12.39 -2.49 -3.22
C ALA A 167 -13.63 -1.65 -3.60
N GLU A 168 -13.70 -0.38 -3.16
CA GLU A 168 -14.79 0.53 -3.53
C GLU A 168 -14.79 0.86 -5.01
N MET A 169 -13.62 1.11 -5.61
CA MET A 169 -13.50 1.36 -7.04
C MET A 169 -14.00 0.17 -7.86
N MET A 170 -13.59 -1.06 -7.52
CA MET A 170 -14.05 -2.27 -8.23
C MET A 170 -15.58 -2.43 -8.18
N ILE A 171 -16.21 -2.14 -7.04
CA ILE A 171 -17.68 -2.17 -6.94
C ILE A 171 -18.32 -1.13 -7.86
N GLY A 172 -17.79 0.09 -7.86
CA GLY A 172 -18.25 1.16 -8.76
C GLY A 172 -18.12 0.75 -10.23
N GLU A 173 -17.00 0.17 -10.61
CA GLU A 173 -16.73 -0.31 -11.97
C GLU A 173 -17.63 -1.49 -12.36
N ILE A 174 -17.85 -2.47 -11.48
CA ILE A 174 -18.78 -3.58 -11.71
C ILE A 174 -20.17 -3.05 -12.05
N ILE A 175 -20.69 -2.10 -11.27
CA ILE A 175 -22.01 -1.49 -11.52
C ILE A 175 -22.00 -0.69 -12.82
N THR A 176 -20.93 0.07 -13.08
CA THR A 176 -20.77 0.91 -14.28
C THR A 176 -20.75 0.07 -15.55
N LEU A 177 -19.98 -1.03 -15.56
CA LEU A 177 -19.89 -1.98 -16.67
C LEU A 177 -21.19 -2.74 -16.90
N ALA A 178 -21.84 -3.20 -15.83
CA ALA A 178 -23.12 -3.91 -15.90
C ALA A 178 -24.21 -3.05 -16.55
N ARG A 179 -24.09 -1.72 -16.44
CA ARG A 179 -25.07 -0.73 -16.90
C ARG A 179 -24.59 0.11 -18.09
N GLN A 180 -23.39 -0.15 -18.59
CA GLN A 180 -22.72 0.60 -19.67
C GLN A 180 -22.67 2.12 -19.44
N ILE A 181 -22.55 2.56 -18.18
CA ILE A 181 -22.77 3.97 -17.81
C ILE A 181 -21.75 4.90 -18.50
N SER A 182 -20.49 4.48 -18.62
CA SER A 182 -19.43 5.25 -19.28
C SER A 182 -19.78 5.57 -20.73
N ASP A 183 -20.15 4.56 -21.52
CA ASP A 183 -20.55 4.72 -22.92
C ASP A 183 -21.78 5.63 -23.05
N ARG A 184 -22.82 5.41 -22.24
CA ARG A 184 -24.06 6.21 -22.28
C ARG A 184 -23.82 7.66 -21.89
N SER A 185 -22.93 7.89 -20.93
CA SER A 185 -22.52 9.24 -20.54
C SER A 185 -21.77 9.93 -21.68
N MET A 186 -20.82 9.25 -22.32
CA MET A 186 -20.09 9.79 -23.47
C MET A 186 -21.00 10.08 -24.67
N GLU A 187 -21.99 9.23 -24.95
CA GLU A 187 -23.01 9.49 -25.97
C GLU A 187 -23.77 10.80 -25.66
N MET A 188 -24.25 10.96 -24.42
CA MET A 188 -24.97 12.17 -23.99
C MET A 188 -24.11 13.44 -24.07
N HIS A 189 -22.83 13.37 -23.69
CA HIS A 189 -21.89 14.49 -23.84
C HIS A 189 -21.68 14.89 -25.31
N ASN A 190 -21.86 13.94 -26.24
CA ASN A 190 -21.80 14.17 -27.69
C ASN A 190 -23.18 14.47 -28.32
N GLY A 191 -24.21 14.72 -27.51
CA GLY A 191 -25.57 15.03 -27.99
C GLY A 191 -26.35 13.82 -28.51
N VAL A 192 -25.87 12.60 -28.27
CA VAL A 192 -26.54 11.35 -28.68
C VAL A 192 -27.41 10.83 -27.54
N TRP A 193 -28.72 10.75 -27.78
CA TRP A 193 -29.67 10.14 -26.86
C TRP A 193 -29.91 8.66 -27.20
N ASN A 194 -29.32 7.74 -26.43
CA ASN A 194 -29.42 6.30 -26.67
C ASN A 194 -30.03 5.56 -25.46
N LYS A 195 -31.37 5.54 -25.39
CA LYS A 195 -32.10 4.89 -24.30
C LYS A 195 -32.37 3.41 -24.62
N VAL A 196 -31.52 2.52 -24.11
CA VAL A 196 -31.62 1.07 -24.31
C VAL A 196 -31.49 0.28 -23.00
N SER A 197 -32.17 -0.86 -22.91
CA SER A 197 -32.04 -1.82 -21.81
C SER A 197 -31.32 -3.11 -22.19
N ALA A 198 -31.16 -3.37 -23.49
CA ALA A 198 -30.48 -4.56 -23.97
C ALA A 198 -29.01 -4.55 -23.53
N GLY A 199 -28.54 -5.65 -22.93
CA GLY A 199 -27.17 -5.78 -22.42
C GLY A 199 -26.89 -5.03 -21.11
N CYS A 200 -27.93 -4.51 -20.44
CA CYS A 200 -27.82 -3.83 -19.15
C CYS A 200 -28.40 -4.71 -18.02
N TRP A 201 -27.66 -4.86 -16.92
CA TRP A 201 -27.99 -5.81 -15.85
C TRP A 201 -27.99 -5.16 -14.46
N GLU A 202 -28.85 -5.66 -13.58
CA GLU A 202 -28.63 -5.55 -12.14
C GLU A 202 -27.50 -6.51 -11.72
N VAL A 203 -26.62 -6.02 -10.83
CA VAL A 203 -25.52 -6.84 -10.26
C VAL A 203 -26.03 -7.84 -9.23
N ARG A 204 -27.18 -7.57 -8.60
CA ARG A 204 -27.85 -8.49 -7.68
C ARG A 204 -28.11 -9.84 -8.35
N GLY A 205 -27.77 -10.92 -7.65
CA GLY A 205 -27.89 -12.30 -8.12
C GLY A 205 -26.82 -12.75 -9.11
N LYS A 206 -25.92 -11.85 -9.56
CA LYS A 206 -24.75 -12.21 -10.37
C LYS A 206 -23.65 -12.78 -9.50
N THR A 207 -22.72 -13.49 -10.13
CA THR A 207 -21.59 -14.13 -9.46
C THR A 207 -20.32 -13.32 -9.70
N LEU A 208 -19.68 -12.86 -8.63
CA LEU A 208 -18.34 -12.27 -8.64
C LEU A 208 -17.31 -13.37 -8.36
N GLY A 209 -16.38 -13.58 -9.28
CA GLY A 209 -15.21 -14.41 -9.13
C GLY A 209 -13.98 -13.57 -8.77
N ILE A 210 -13.40 -13.80 -7.61
CA ILE A 210 -12.22 -13.09 -7.11
C ILE A 210 -10.98 -13.99 -7.27
N VAL A 211 -10.01 -13.57 -8.06
CA VAL A 211 -8.70 -14.26 -8.20
C VAL A 211 -7.70 -13.56 -7.27
N GLY A 212 -7.27 -14.27 -6.23
CA GLY A 212 -6.48 -13.71 -5.12
C GLY A 212 -7.39 -13.19 -4.00
N TYR A 213 -7.47 -13.93 -2.88
CA TYR A 213 -8.36 -13.65 -1.76
C TYR A 213 -7.61 -13.06 -0.55
N GLY A 214 -6.68 -12.15 -0.83
CA GLY A 214 -5.94 -11.37 0.17
C GLY A 214 -6.74 -10.17 0.71
N HIS A 215 -6.03 -9.14 1.17
CA HIS A 215 -6.63 -7.96 1.81
C HIS A 215 -7.73 -7.27 0.96
N VAL A 216 -7.45 -7.01 -0.32
CA VAL A 216 -8.42 -6.38 -1.23
C VAL A 216 -9.58 -7.33 -1.55
N GLY A 217 -9.27 -8.58 -1.93
CA GLY A 217 -10.28 -9.57 -2.31
C GLY A 217 -11.29 -9.86 -1.21
N ALA A 218 -10.83 -9.97 0.04
CA ALA A 218 -11.69 -10.19 1.20
C ALA A 218 -12.58 -8.97 1.51
N GLN A 219 -12.07 -7.73 1.39
CA GLN A 219 -12.91 -6.54 1.56
C GLN A 219 -13.93 -6.40 0.43
N LEU A 220 -13.52 -6.70 -0.80
CA LEU A 220 -14.38 -6.68 -1.97
C LEU A 220 -15.52 -7.69 -1.85
N SER A 221 -15.26 -8.90 -1.33
CA SER A 221 -16.32 -9.90 -1.15
C SER A 221 -17.43 -9.41 -0.22
N VAL A 222 -17.08 -8.76 0.89
CA VAL A 222 -18.07 -8.22 1.83
C VAL A 222 -18.95 -7.16 1.16
N LEU A 223 -18.33 -6.28 0.36
CA LEU A 223 -19.08 -5.25 -0.38
C LEU A 223 -19.99 -5.87 -1.46
N ALA A 224 -19.49 -6.84 -2.22
CA ALA A 224 -20.26 -7.49 -3.27
C ALA A 224 -21.46 -8.26 -2.71
N GLU A 225 -21.29 -8.97 -1.59
CA GLU A 225 -22.39 -9.64 -0.88
C GLU A 225 -23.43 -8.65 -0.37
N SER A 226 -23.01 -7.47 0.11
CA SER A 226 -23.93 -6.41 0.54
C SER A 226 -24.84 -5.88 -0.60
N LEU A 227 -24.41 -6.02 -1.86
CA LEU A 227 -25.19 -5.72 -3.07
C LEU A 227 -26.01 -6.92 -3.57
N GLY A 228 -25.97 -8.04 -2.86
CA GLY A 228 -26.67 -9.27 -3.20
C GLY A 228 -26.01 -10.07 -4.33
N MET A 229 -24.71 -9.92 -4.56
CA MET A 229 -23.95 -10.80 -5.44
C MET A 229 -23.60 -12.10 -4.72
N LYS A 230 -23.42 -13.18 -5.49
CA LYS A 230 -22.77 -14.40 -5.01
C LYS A 230 -21.27 -14.23 -5.18
N VAL A 231 -20.47 -14.63 -4.20
CA VAL A 231 -19.00 -14.51 -4.29
C VAL A 231 -18.37 -15.90 -4.29
N ILE A 232 -17.55 -16.15 -5.31
CA ILE A 232 -16.62 -17.26 -5.35
C ILE A 232 -15.20 -16.72 -5.48
N TYR A 233 -14.22 -17.44 -4.96
CA TYR A 233 -12.83 -17.01 -5.06
C TYR A 233 -11.88 -18.17 -5.30
N TYR A 234 -10.77 -17.87 -5.96
CA TYR A 234 -9.67 -18.79 -6.15
C TYR A 234 -8.40 -18.16 -5.58
N ASP A 235 -7.71 -18.93 -4.75
CA ASP A 235 -6.41 -18.60 -4.21
C ASP A 235 -5.55 -19.87 -4.19
N VAL A 236 -4.24 -19.72 -4.30
CA VAL A 236 -3.29 -20.84 -4.24
C VAL A 236 -3.17 -21.40 -2.83
N VAL A 237 -3.52 -20.60 -1.82
CA VAL A 237 -3.62 -21.01 -0.42
C VAL A 237 -5.08 -21.31 -0.07
N ASN A 238 -5.30 -22.31 0.78
CA ASN A 238 -6.62 -22.54 1.36
C ASN A 238 -6.92 -21.45 2.41
N LEU A 239 -7.90 -20.60 2.14
CA LEU A 239 -8.24 -19.45 2.97
C LEU A 239 -9.67 -19.61 3.50
N MET A 240 -9.97 -18.99 4.63
CA MET A 240 -11.34 -18.96 5.15
C MET A 240 -12.10 -17.82 4.47
N GLY A 241 -13.24 -18.15 3.86
CA GLY A 241 -14.12 -17.15 3.26
C GLY A 241 -14.78 -16.28 4.32
N LEU A 242 -14.93 -14.98 4.02
CA LEU A 242 -15.77 -14.10 4.82
C LEU A 242 -17.22 -14.17 4.33
N GLY A 243 -18.17 -14.17 5.27
CA GLY A 243 -19.59 -14.19 4.94
C GLY A 243 -20.00 -15.48 4.24
N THR A 244 -20.55 -15.35 3.02
CA THR A 244 -20.97 -16.48 2.19
C THR A 244 -20.00 -16.80 1.05
N ALA A 245 -18.82 -16.15 1.02
CA ALA A 245 -17.84 -16.33 -0.04
C ALA A 245 -17.27 -17.76 -0.03
N GLN A 246 -17.22 -18.40 -1.20
CA GLN A 246 -16.80 -19.79 -1.32
C GLN A 246 -15.51 -19.93 -2.12
N GLN A 247 -14.53 -20.64 -1.56
CA GLN A 247 -13.34 -21.02 -2.31
C GLN A 247 -13.70 -22.09 -3.34
N VAL A 248 -13.25 -21.92 -4.59
CA VAL A 248 -13.37 -22.92 -5.64
C VAL A 248 -12.02 -23.61 -5.87
N PRO A 249 -12.01 -24.89 -6.29
CA PRO A 249 -10.79 -25.70 -6.31
C PRO A 249 -9.79 -25.33 -7.41
N SER A 250 -10.20 -24.58 -8.43
CA SER A 250 -9.35 -24.19 -9.55
C SER A 250 -9.75 -22.85 -10.15
N LEU A 251 -8.77 -22.19 -10.79
CA LEU A 251 -9.02 -20.98 -11.58
C LEU A 251 -10.07 -21.23 -12.67
N GLU A 252 -10.02 -22.38 -13.34
CA GLU A 252 -11.00 -22.75 -14.36
C GLU A 252 -12.43 -22.80 -13.81
N ALA A 253 -12.64 -23.40 -12.63
CA ALA A 253 -13.94 -23.43 -11.99
C ALA A 253 -14.46 -22.02 -11.66
N LEU A 254 -13.56 -21.10 -11.30
CA LEU A 254 -13.90 -19.69 -11.09
C LEU A 254 -14.34 -19.02 -12.38
N LEU A 255 -13.53 -19.13 -13.45
CA LEU A 255 -13.78 -18.47 -14.73
C LEU A 255 -15.09 -18.94 -15.38
N GLN A 256 -15.40 -20.23 -15.28
CA GLN A 256 -16.66 -20.81 -15.76
C GLN A 256 -17.85 -20.47 -14.85
N GLY A 257 -17.59 -20.16 -13.56
CA GLY A 257 -18.59 -19.92 -12.53
C GLY A 257 -19.02 -18.46 -12.38
N ALA A 258 -18.21 -17.51 -12.85
CA ALA A 258 -18.37 -16.09 -12.58
C ALA A 258 -18.94 -15.29 -13.77
N ASP A 259 -19.76 -14.28 -13.46
CA ASP A 259 -20.24 -13.28 -14.43
C ASP A 259 -19.27 -12.09 -14.49
N PHE A 260 -18.66 -11.74 -13.34
CA PHE A 260 -17.61 -10.74 -13.21
C PHE A 260 -16.37 -11.42 -12.63
N VAL A 261 -15.21 -11.26 -13.26
CA VAL A 261 -13.93 -11.75 -12.74
C VAL A 261 -13.05 -10.56 -12.40
N THR A 262 -12.53 -10.53 -11.17
CA THR A 262 -11.64 -9.47 -10.69
C THR A 262 -10.33 -10.05 -10.18
N LEU A 263 -9.22 -9.36 -10.47
CA LEU A 263 -7.86 -9.82 -10.19
C LEU A 263 -7.24 -9.02 -9.05
N HIS A 264 -6.73 -9.71 -8.04
CA HIS A 264 -6.09 -9.17 -6.84
C HIS A 264 -4.86 -10.00 -6.43
N VAL A 265 -3.97 -10.24 -7.39
CA VAL A 265 -2.75 -11.05 -7.22
C VAL A 265 -1.49 -10.18 -7.19
N PRO A 266 -0.41 -10.63 -6.54
CA PRO A 266 0.90 -9.96 -6.62
C PRO A 266 1.49 -10.09 -8.02
N GLU A 267 2.62 -9.42 -8.25
CA GLU A 267 3.42 -9.57 -9.47
C GLU A 267 4.52 -10.59 -9.22
N LEU A 268 4.33 -11.79 -9.75
CA LEU A 268 5.24 -12.93 -9.68
C LEU A 268 5.38 -13.54 -11.09
N GLU A 269 6.39 -14.38 -11.29
CA GLU A 269 6.54 -15.11 -12.56
C GLU A 269 5.33 -16.01 -12.84
N GLU A 270 4.71 -16.57 -11.79
CA GLU A 270 3.53 -17.44 -11.89
C GLU A 270 2.24 -16.68 -12.24
N THR A 271 2.16 -15.38 -11.92
CA THR A 271 0.96 -14.55 -12.18
C THR A 271 1.06 -13.77 -13.48
N LYS A 272 2.25 -13.70 -14.08
CA LYS A 272 2.51 -12.99 -15.34
C LYS A 272 1.75 -13.64 -16.49
N ASN A 273 0.90 -12.86 -17.15
CA ASN A 273 -0.01 -13.28 -18.22
C ASN A 273 -0.86 -14.52 -17.84
N MET A 274 -1.19 -14.69 -16.56
CA MET A 274 -2.01 -15.81 -16.11
C MET A 274 -3.42 -15.78 -16.70
N ILE A 275 -3.90 -14.60 -17.10
CA ILE A 275 -5.14 -14.42 -17.88
C ILE A 275 -4.77 -14.16 -19.34
N GLY A 276 -4.52 -15.25 -20.09
CA GLY A 276 -4.27 -15.23 -21.53
C GLY A 276 -5.46 -15.74 -22.36
N GLU A 277 -5.25 -16.06 -23.64
CA GLU A 277 -6.32 -16.54 -24.54
C GLU A 277 -7.09 -17.74 -23.97
N LYS A 278 -6.38 -18.72 -23.39
CA LYS A 278 -7.01 -19.92 -22.81
C LYS A 278 -7.99 -19.57 -21.69
N GLN A 279 -7.60 -18.67 -20.78
CA GLN A 279 -8.43 -18.27 -19.65
C GLN A 279 -9.60 -17.40 -20.10
N LEU A 280 -9.38 -16.49 -21.04
CA LEU A 280 -10.43 -15.67 -21.63
C LEU A 280 -11.50 -16.53 -22.35
N GLU A 281 -11.09 -17.62 -23.00
CA GLU A 281 -12.03 -18.58 -23.60
C GLU A 281 -12.86 -19.34 -22.55
N GLN A 282 -12.25 -19.67 -21.41
CA GLN A 282 -12.92 -20.37 -20.30
C GLN A 282 -13.96 -19.50 -19.57
N MET A 283 -13.88 -18.18 -19.70
CA MET A 283 -14.88 -17.28 -19.14
C MET A 283 -16.25 -17.48 -19.80
N ARG A 284 -17.32 -17.18 -19.05
CA ARG A 284 -18.68 -17.22 -19.60
C ARG A 284 -18.84 -16.25 -20.78
N ASN A 285 -19.67 -16.63 -21.75
CA ASN A 285 -20.08 -15.71 -22.81
C ASN A 285 -20.85 -14.53 -22.18
N GLY A 286 -20.41 -13.31 -22.46
CA GLY A 286 -20.94 -12.09 -21.86
C GLY A 286 -20.38 -11.75 -20.48
N ALA A 287 -19.29 -12.38 -20.04
CA ALA A 287 -18.62 -12.05 -18.78
C ALA A 287 -17.86 -10.71 -18.85
N TYR A 288 -17.47 -10.23 -17.67
CA TYR A 288 -16.68 -9.01 -17.49
C TYR A 288 -15.35 -9.32 -16.79
N LEU A 289 -14.28 -8.63 -17.19
CA LEU A 289 -12.94 -8.76 -16.56
C LEU A 289 -12.50 -7.43 -15.95
N LEU A 290 -12.04 -7.46 -14.70
CA LEU A 290 -11.53 -6.29 -13.99
C LEU A 290 -10.10 -6.54 -13.49
N ASN A 291 -9.21 -5.57 -13.67
CA ASN A 291 -7.85 -5.63 -13.15
C ASN A 291 -7.40 -4.28 -12.58
N ALA A 292 -7.31 -4.22 -11.25
CA ALA A 292 -6.62 -3.17 -10.51
C ALA A 292 -5.53 -3.75 -9.59
N SER A 293 -4.91 -4.85 -10.03
CA SER A 293 -3.82 -5.50 -9.30
C SER A 293 -2.46 -5.13 -9.89
N ARG A 294 -2.05 -5.83 -10.96
CA ARG A 294 -0.76 -5.65 -11.63
C ARG A 294 -0.95 -5.70 -13.14
N GLY A 295 -0.24 -4.81 -13.84
CA GLY A 295 -0.37 -4.62 -15.28
C GLY A 295 0.08 -5.82 -16.12
N SER A 296 0.93 -6.67 -15.56
CA SER A 296 1.50 -7.86 -16.20
C SER A 296 0.61 -9.11 -16.09
N VAL A 297 -0.55 -9.05 -15.43
CA VAL A 297 -1.39 -10.24 -15.13
C VAL A 297 -2.27 -10.65 -16.32
N VAL A 298 -2.67 -9.68 -17.14
CA VAL A 298 -3.59 -9.87 -18.28
C VAL A 298 -2.85 -9.67 -19.59
N ASP A 299 -3.02 -10.62 -20.52
CA ASP A 299 -2.62 -10.43 -21.92
C ASP A 299 -3.58 -9.45 -22.60
N ILE A 300 -3.16 -8.19 -22.73
CA ILE A 300 -4.00 -7.11 -23.27
C ILE A 300 -4.35 -7.33 -24.76
N PRO A 301 -3.43 -7.73 -25.66
CA PRO A 301 -3.78 -8.14 -27.01
C PRO A 301 -4.88 -9.21 -27.07
N ALA A 302 -4.78 -10.24 -26.22
CA ALA A 302 -5.82 -11.28 -26.14
C ALA A 302 -7.16 -10.70 -25.65
N LEU A 303 -7.14 -9.86 -24.61
CA LEU A 303 -8.34 -9.17 -24.12
C LEU A 303 -9.04 -8.38 -25.22
N ILE A 304 -8.29 -7.61 -26.03
CA ILE A 304 -8.84 -6.83 -27.15
C ILE A 304 -9.57 -7.75 -28.13
N LYS A 305 -8.95 -8.86 -28.53
CA LYS A 305 -9.55 -9.86 -29.44
C LYS A 305 -10.87 -10.42 -28.89
N TYR A 306 -10.90 -10.75 -27.60
CA TYR A 306 -12.07 -11.33 -26.93
C TYR A 306 -13.18 -10.31 -26.60
N MET A 307 -12.86 -9.03 -26.53
CA MET A 307 -13.88 -7.98 -26.50
C MET A 307 -14.45 -7.70 -27.89
N GLN A 308 -13.60 -7.67 -28.93
CA GLN A 308 -14.04 -7.43 -30.31
C GLN A 308 -14.94 -8.53 -30.86
N ASN A 309 -14.71 -9.79 -30.48
CA ASN A 309 -15.55 -10.91 -30.89
C ASN A 309 -16.84 -11.08 -30.05
N GLY A 310 -17.03 -10.26 -29.01
CA GLY A 310 -18.22 -10.26 -28.15
C GLY A 310 -18.27 -11.38 -27.11
N LYS A 311 -17.19 -12.14 -26.91
CA LYS A 311 -17.08 -13.10 -25.80
C LYS A 311 -17.19 -12.38 -24.46
N LEU A 312 -16.47 -11.26 -24.31
CA LEU A 312 -16.55 -10.41 -23.13
C LEU A 312 -17.46 -9.22 -23.39
N ALA A 313 -18.36 -8.96 -22.44
CA ALA A 313 -19.30 -7.85 -22.53
C ALA A 313 -18.69 -6.50 -22.11
N GLY A 314 -17.56 -6.51 -21.41
CA GLY A 314 -16.86 -5.31 -20.97
C GLY A 314 -15.65 -5.64 -20.10
N ALA A 315 -14.83 -4.63 -19.80
CA ALA A 315 -13.70 -4.77 -18.89
C ALA A 315 -13.38 -3.45 -18.17
N ALA A 316 -12.67 -3.52 -17.04
CA ALA A 316 -12.09 -2.36 -16.37
C ALA A 316 -10.61 -2.61 -16.07
N LEU A 317 -9.75 -1.66 -16.46
CA LEU A 317 -8.30 -1.76 -16.28
C LEU A 317 -7.78 -0.49 -15.61
N ASP A 318 -7.13 -0.66 -14.47
CA ASP A 318 -6.43 0.43 -13.78
C ASP A 318 -4.91 0.39 -14.00
N VAL A 319 -4.37 -0.79 -14.33
CA VAL A 319 -2.94 -1.07 -14.41
C VAL A 319 -2.56 -1.66 -15.77
N TYR A 320 -1.36 -1.35 -16.25
CA TYR A 320 -0.92 -1.70 -17.60
C TYR A 320 0.52 -2.24 -17.63
N PRO A 321 0.91 -3.07 -18.63
CA PRO A 321 2.29 -3.57 -18.76
C PRO A 321 3.35 -2.46 -18.79
N ASN A 322 3.08 -1.37 -19.53
CA ASN A 322 3.89 -0.16 -19.50
C ASN A 322 2.99 1.05 -19.22
N GLU A 323 3.41 1.90 -18.29
CA GLU A 323 2.66 3.06 -17.83
C GLU A 323 3.42 4.37 -18.10
N PRO A 324 2.71 5.49 -18.34
CA PRO A 324 3.36 6.78 -18.48
C PRO A 324 4.10 7.20 -17.20
N GLY A 325 5.36 7.62 -17.32
CA GLY A 325 6.13 8.14 -16.17
C GLY A 325 5.68 9.50 -15.63
N LYS A 326 4.74 10.18 -16.33
CA LYS A 326 4.16 11.47 -15.91
C LYS A 326 2.80 11.70 -16.54
N ASN A 327 2.00 12.53 -15.88
CA ASN A 327 0.71 13.02 -16.38
C ASN A 327 0.90 13.74 -17.74
N GLY A 328 -0.07 13.56 -18.63
CA GLY A 328 -0.07 14.12 -19.97
C GLY A 328 -0.54 13.10 -21.02
N GLU A 329 -0.41 13.46 -22.30
CA GLU A 329 -0.94 12.70 -23.44
C GLU A 329 -0.01 11.52 -23.87
N ASN A 330 0.46 10.74 -22.89
CA ASN A 330 1.51 9.75 -23.07
C ASN A 330 1.01 8.30 -23.17
N PHE A 331 -0.30 8.06 -22.97
CA PHE A 331 -0.90 6.73 -23.13
C PHE A 331 -1.28 6.49 -24.60
N ASN A 332 -0.29 6.13 -25.42
CA ASN A 332 -0.39 6.04 -26.87
C ASN A 332 0.41 4.85 -27.46
N ALA A 333 0.39 4.71 -28.79
CA ALA A 333 0.98 3.60 -29.52
C ALA A 333 2.52 3.46 -29.36
N HIS A 334 3.22 4.54 -28.96
CA HIS A 334 4.65 4.47 -28.68
C HIS A 334 4.96 3.81 -27.34
N LEU A 335 4.05 3.95 -26.36
CA LEU A 335 4.20 3.32 -25.04
C LEU A 335 3.73 1.86 -25.07
N ASN A 336 2.58 1.63 -25.69
CA ASN A 336 2.04 0.29 -25.92
C ASN A 336 1.43 0.25 -27.32
N ASP A 337 1.91 -0.65 -28.17
CA ASP A 337 1.46 -0.81 -29.56
C ASP A 337 -0.06 -1.05 -29.70
N TRP A 338 -0.65 -1.75 -28.74
CA TRP A 338 -2.10 -2.02 -28.65
C TRP A 338 -2.94 -0.86 -28.10
N ALA A 339 -2.35 0.24 -27.61
CA ALA A 339 -3.08 1.30 -26.90
C ALA A 339 -4.19 1.97 -27.73
N HIS A 340 -3.99 2.11 -29.05
CA HIS A 340 -5.01 2.68 -29.92
C HIS A 340 -6.23 1.76 -30.05
N GLN A 341 -6.01 0.45 -30.20
CA GLN A 341 -7.07 -0.53 -30.32
C GLN A 341 -7.86 -0.65 -29.01
N LEU A 342 -7.16 -0.69 -27.88
CA LEU A 342 -7.77 -0.76 -26.55
C LEU A 342 -8.71 0.44 -26.31
N ARG A 343 -8.23 1.67 -26.55
CA ARG A 343 -9.03 2.90 -26.37
C ARG A 343 -10.26 2.99 -27.28
N GLY A 344 -10.29 2.24 -28.38
CA GLY A 344 -11.41 2.20 -29.31
C GLY A 344 -12.52 1.23 -28.92
N LEU A 345 -12.34 0.43 -27.87
CA LEU A 345 -13.33 -0.54 -27.42
C LEU A 345 -14.50 0.14 -26.70
N LYS A 346 -15.68 -0.46 -26.83
CA LYS A 346 -16.89 -0.08 -26.08
C LYS A 346 -16.96 -0.83 -24.76
N ASN A 347 -17.67 -0.26 -23.79
CA ASN A 347 -17.86 -0.80 -22.46
C ASN A 347 -16.54 -1.23 -21.78
N LEU A 348 -15.52 -0.39 -21.96
CA LEU A 348 -14.21 -0.52 -21.35
C LEU A 348 -13.96 0.70 -20.46
N ILE A 349 -13.62 0.47 -19.20
CA ILE A 349 -13.19 1.52 -18.27
C ILE A 349 -11.67 1.47 -18.20
N LEU A 350 -11.04 2.61 -18.49
CA LEU A 350 -9.59 2.79 -18.39
C LEU A 350 -9.31 3.86 -17.34
N THR A 351 -8.66 3.47 -16.25
CA THR A 351 -8.23 4.40 -15.20
C THR A 351 -6.69 4.45 -15.16
N PRO A 352 -6.09 5.61 -14.79
CA PRO A 352 -4.65 5.81 -14.87
C PRO A 352 -3.94 5.41 -13.55
N HIS A 353 -4.07 4.14 -13.13
CA HIS A 353 -3.45 3.60 -11.93
C HIS A 353 -3.80 4.38 -10.65
N ILE A 354 -5.11 4.57 -10.42
CA ILE A 354 -5.67 5.36 -9.32
C ILE A 354 -6.44 4.54 -8.30
N GLY A 355 -6.43 3.21 -8.38
CA GLY A 355 -7.20 2.36 -7.45
C GLY A 355 -6.88 2.62 -5.98
N GLY A 356 -5.65 2.98 -5.66
CA GLY A 356 -5.24 3.38 -4.30
C GLY A 356 -5.11 4.88 -4.06
N SER A 357 -5.48 5.72 -5.03
CA SER A 357 -5.21 7.17 -5.02
C SER A 357 -6.39 7.96 -4.43
N THR A 358 -6.66 7.78 -3.13
CA THR A 358 -7.64 8.58 -2.38
C THR A 358 -6.98 9.35 -1.23
N GLU A 359 -7.61 10.42 -0.76
CA GLU A 359 -7.10 11.22 0.36
C GLU A 359 -7.01 10.39 1.65
N GLU A 360 -7.97 9.50 1.88
CA GLU A 360 -7.98 8.57 3.01
C GLU A 360 -6.80 7.61 2.94
N ALA A 361 -6.52 7.04 1.76
CA ALA A 361 -5.38 6.16 1.57
C ALA A 361 -4.05 6.94 1.75
N GLN A 362 -3.94 8.17 1.25
CA GLN A 362 -2.74 9.00 1.47
C GLN A 362 -2.54 9.33 2.95
N SER A 363 -3.61 9.58 3.70
CA SER A 363 -3.56 9.79 5.15
C SER A 363 -3.11 8.53 5.89
N ALA A 364 -3.70 7.38 5.57
CA ALA A 364 -3.36 6.10 6.18
C ALA A 364 -1.91 5.68 5.88
N ILE A 365 -1.46 5.81 4.62
CA ILE A 365 -0.05 5.60 4.23
C ILE A 365 0.87 6.54 5.01
N GLY A 366 0.48 7.82 5.11
CA GLY A 366 1.19 8.82 5.89
C GLY A 366 1.41 8.37 7.34
N ALA A 367 0.35 7.90 8.00
CA ALA A 367 0.41 7.44 9.37
C ALA A 367 1.22 6.15 9.53
N GLU A 368 0.91 5.11 8.75
CA GLU A 368 1.52 3.79 8.85
C GLU A 368 3.04 3.84 8.65
N VAL A 369 3.51 4.49 7.57
CA VAL A 369 4.94 4.59 7.30
C VAL A 369 5.62 5.46 8.36
N ALA A 370 5.02 6.59 8.77
CA ALA A 370 5.59 7.43 9.81
C ALA A 370 5.74 6.68 11.14
N GLU A 371 4.75 5.88 11.54
CA GLU A 371 4.83 5.04 12.73
C GLU A 371 5.93 3.98 12.62
N ALA A 372 6.04 3.32 11.46
CA ALA A 372 7.13 2.35 11.21
C ALA A 372 8.51 3.01 11.32
N LEU A 373 8.67 4.21 10.73
CA LEU A 373 9.90 5.00 10.85
C LEU A 373 10.21 5.35 12.30
N VAL A 374 9.23 5.86 13.06
CA VAL A 374 9.38 6.18 14.49
C VAL A 374 9.78 4.94 15.28
N ASN A 375 9.14 3.80 15.00
CA ASN A 375 9.41 2.55 15.70
C ASN A 375 10.84 2.05 15.44
N TYR A 376 11.33 2.15 14.20
CA TYR A 376 12.71 1.79 13.87
C TYR A 376 13.74 2.78 14.45
N VAL A 377 13.47 4.08 14.39
CA VAL A 377 14.37 5.12 14.90
C VAL A 377 14.47 5.04 16.42
N ASN A 378 13.36 4.90 17.13
CA ASN A 378 13.34 4.94 18.59
C ASN A 378 13.51 3.57 19.25
N PHE A 379 13.15 2.46 18.59
CA PHE A 379 13.17 1.14 19.21
C PHE A 379 13.94 0.08 18.44
N GLY A 380 14.35 0.34 17.20
CA GLY A 380 15.08 -0.61 16.37
C GLY A 380 14.26 -1.77 15.81
N THR A 381 12.92 -1.73 15.88
CA THR A 381 12.12 -2.80 15.28
C THR A 381 12.16 -2.71 13.76
N THR A 382 12.32 -3.87 13.11
CA THR A 382 12.31 -4.03 11.66
C THR A 382 11.09 -4.81 11.16
N ALA A 383 10.06 -4.98 11.99
CA ALA A 383 8.81 -5.61 11.57
C ALA A 383 8.18 -4.83 10.40
N GLY A 384 7.84 -5.53 9.31
CA GLY A 384 7.33 -4.90 8.09
C GLY A 384 8.38 -4.19 7.22
N ALA A 385 9.68 -4.32 7.51
CA ALA A 385 10.72 -3.83 6.62
C ALA A 385 10.81 -4.71 5.35
N VAL A 386 10.82 -4.11 4.16
CA VAL A 386 10.79 -4.87 2.91
C VAL A 386 12.15 -5.48 2.53
N ASN A 387 13.25 -4.96 3.08
CA ASN A 387 14.62 -5.30 2.72
C ASN A 387 15.51 -5.80 3.88
N MET A 388 14.97 -5.91 5.09
CA MET A 388 15.72 -6.32 6.29
C MET A 388 15.11 -7.58 6.93
N PRO A 389 15.87 -8.32 7.76
CA PRO A 389 15.31 -9.36 8.64
C PRO A 389 14.33 -8.76 9.64
N GLU A 390 13.30 -9.51 10.04
CA GLU A 390 12.20 -8.99 10.87
C GLU A 390 12.45 -9.29 12.36
N VAL A 391 12.83 -8.26 13.12
CA VAL A 391 13.21 -8.39 14.53
C VAL A 391 12.42 -7.40 15.38
N THR A 392 11.79 -7.91 16.45
CA THR A 392 11.02 -7.10 17.41
C THR A 392 11.21 -7.62 18.84
N LEU A 393 11.47 -6.71 19.78
CA LEU A 393 11.53 -6.98 21.20
C LEU A 393 10.48 -6.16 21.93
N ARG A 394 10.02 -6.66 23.08
CA ARG A 394 9.20 -5.85 24.01
C ARG A 394 9.91 -4.54 24.35
N SER A 395 9.16 -3.44 24.41
CA SER A 395 9.70 -2.12 24.74
C SER A 395 10.38 -2.12 26.12
N LEU A 396 11.41 -1.29 26.27
CA LEU A 396 11.93 -0.94 27.58
C LEU A 396 10.94 0.00 28.29
N THR A 397 10.75 -0.17 29.60
CA THR A 397 9.85 0.68 30.40
C THR A 397 10.63 1.75 31.16
N ILE A 398 9.94 2.79 31.66
CA ILE A 398 10.57 3.81 32.51
C ILE A 398 11.17 3.21 33.78
N GLU A 399 10.68 2.04 34.22
CA GLU A 399 11.17 1.29 35.38
C GLU A 399 12.48 0.53 35.12
N GLU A 400 12.98 0.53 33.88
CA GLU A 400 14.24 -0.09 33.45
C GLU A 400 15.31 1.01 33.14
N PRO A 401 15.70 1.90 34.08
CA PRO A 401 16.49 3.10 33.77
C PRO A 401 17.91 2.81 33.28
N ASN A 402 18.57 1.77 33.84
CA ASN A 402 19.95 1.38 33.54
C ASN A 402 20.04 0.29 32.46
N HIS A 403 19.09 0.27 31.52
CA HIS A 403 19.11 -0.65 30.39
C HIS A 403 19.46 0.08 29.11
N ALA A 404 20.22 -0.60 28.26
CA ALA A 404 20.51 -0.15 26.91
C ALA A 404 20.07 -1.22 25.91
N ARG A 405 19.55 -0.77 24.77
CA ARG A 405 19.24 -1.60 23.61
C ARG A 405 20.38 -1.52 22.62
N VAL A 406 21.05 -2.64 22.41
CA VAL A 406 22.10 -2.83 21.41
C VAL A 406 21.47 -3.38 20.15
N ILE A 407 21.71 -2.71 19.04
CA ILE A 407 21.35 -3.12 17.69
C ILE A 407 22.65 -3.31 16.92
N TYR A 408 22.83 -4.50 16.38
CA TYR A 408 24.01 -4.86 15.62
C TYR A 408 23.60 -5.51 14.30
N ILE A 409 23.76 -4.75 13.22
CA ILE A 409 23.56 -5.21 11.84
C ILE A 409 24.89 -5.71 11.32
N HIS A 410 24.92 -6.92 10.79
CA HIS A 410 26.16 -7.57 10.40
C HIS A 410 26.00 -8.46 9.17
N LYS A 411 27.14 -8.76 8.54
CA LYS A 411 27.24 -9.78 7.51
C LYS A 411 26.87 -11.14 8.10
N ASN A 412 26.06 -11.89 7.40
CA ASN A 412 25.60 -13.21 7.81
C ASN A 412 26.71 -14.26 7.63
N VAL A 413 27.72 -14.24 8.52
CA VAL A 413 28.87 -15.15 8.48
C VAL A 413 29.02 -15.92 9.81
N PRO A 414 29.52 -17.17 9.78
CA PRO A 414 29.64 -17.99 10.99
C PRO A 414 30.50 -17.34 12.08
N GLY A 415 30.09 -17.52 13.34
CA GLY A 415 30.85 -17.10 14.52
C GLY A 415 30.62 -15.65 14.97
N VAL A 416 29.85 -14.84 14.22
CA VAL A 416 29.55 -13.45 14.61
C VAL A 416 28.76 -13.39 15.92
N LEU A 417 27.70 -14.19 16.07
CA LEU A 417 26.90 -14.23 17.31
C LEU A 417 27.75 -14.57 18.54
N ARG A 418 28.75 -15.45 18.38
CA ARG A 418 29.68 -15.79 19.47
C ARG A 418 30.48 -14.56 19.89
N ARG A 419 31.08 -13.85 18.93
CA ARG A 419 31.86 -12.62 19.20
C ARG A 419 31.01 -11.51 19.79
N VAL A 420 29.78 -11.33 19.30
CA VAL A 420 28.85 -10.33 19.85
C VAL A 420 28.49 -10.67 21.30
N ASN A 421 28.17 -11.93 21.60
CA ASN A 421 27.88 -12.35 22.97
C ASN A 421 29.12 -12.30 23.89
N GLU A 422 30.34 -12.53 23.37
CA GLU A 422 31.58 -12.29 24.11
C GLU A 422 31.72 -10.80 24.49
N VAL A 423 31.39 -9.87 23.58
CA VAL A 423 31.40 -8.42 23.86
C VAL A 423 30.36 -8.01 24.88
N LEU A 424 29.16 -8.61 24.83
CA LEU A 424 28.08 -8.35 25.77
C LEU A 424 28.26 -9.09 27.11
N GLY A 425 29.23 -10.00 27.23
CA GLY A 425 29.34 -10.97 28.33
C GLY A 425 29.57 -10.39 29.72
N ASP A 426 30.02 -9.13 29.80
CA ASP A 426 30.18 -8.39 31.06
C ASP A 426 28.83 -7.81 31.58
N HIS A 427 27.75 -7.94 30.81
CA HIS A 427 26.41 -7.45 31.14
C HIS A 427 25.38 -8.58 31.09
N ASN A 428 24.28 -8.42 31.83
CA ASN A 428 23.16 -9.35 31.72
C ASN A 428 22.32 -9.02 30.48
N VAL A 429 22.09 -10.01 29.62
CA VAL A 429 21.27 -9.88 28.41
C VAL A 429 19.84 -10.31 28.77
N ASP A 430 18.95 -9.35 29.00
CA ASP A 430 17.57 -9.62 29.42
C ASP A 430 16.69 -10.12 28.27
N LYS A 431 17.00 -9.66 27.05
CA LYS A 431 16.26 -9.95 25.83
C LYS A 431 17.23 -10.00 24.67
N GLN A 432 17.08 -10.98 23.79
CA GLN A 432 17.84 -11.04 22.55
C GLN A 432 16.99 -11.69 21.47
N MET A 433 16.99 -11.11 20.28
CA MET A 433 16.41 -11.70 19.08
C MET A 433 17.35 -11.43 17.91
N THR A 434 17.52 -12.44 17.08
CA THR A 434 18.29 -12.33 15.85
C THR A 434 17.54 -13.00 14.71
N ASP A 435 17.62 -12.40 13.54
CA ASP A 435 17.10 -12.94 12.29
C ASP A 435 18.08 -12.59 11.15
N SER A 436 18.03 -13.35 10.07
CA SER A 436 18.91 -13.19 8.92
C SER A 436 18.17 -13.35 7.60
N ARG A 437 18.53 -12.53 6.62
CA ARG A 437 17.95 -12.53 5.28
C ARG A 437 19.05 -12.33 4.25
N GLY A 438 19.37 -13.40 3.53
CA GLY A 438 20.52 -13.42 2.62
C GLY A 438 21.83 -13.13 3.36
N ASP A 439 22.58 -12.14 2.89
CA ASP A 439 23.90 -11.77 3.41
C ASP A 439 23.85 -10.83 4.62
N VAL A 440 22.66 -10.38 5.04
CA VAL A 440 22.49 -9.44 6.15
C VAL A 440 21.76 -10.11 7.31
N ALA A 441 22.28 -9.90 8.51
CA ALA A 441 21.68 -10.34 9.75
C ALA A 441 21.48 -9.16 10.70
N TYR A 442 20.40 -9.22 11.48
CA TYR A 442 20.01 -8.21 12.45
C TYR A 442 19.97 -8.84 13.83
N LEU A 443 20.73 -8.29 14.76
CA LEU A 443 20.70 -8.66 16.16
C LEU A 443 20.21 -7.48 16.98
N MET A 444 19.25 -7.73 17.85
CA MET A 444 18.78 -6.78 18.84
C MET A 444 18.85 -7.41 20.22
N ALA A 445 19.48 -6.73 21.17
CA ALA A 445 19.62 -7.19 22.55
C ALA A 445 19.37 -6.05 23.53
N ASP A 446 18.62 -6.31 24.60
CA ASP A 446 18.52 -5.41 25.73
C ASP A 446 19.42 -5.92 26.85
N ILE A 447 20.31 -5.05 27.32
CA ILE A 447 21.27 -5.33 28.39
C ILE A 447 21.00 -4.44 29.60
N SER A 448 21.18 -5.00 30.80
CA SER A 448 21.00 -4.31 32.08
C SER A 448 22.31 -3.91 32.76
N ASN A 449 22.19 -3.03 33.74
CA ASN A 449 23.29 -2.50 34.57
C ASN A 449 24.36 -1.78 33.74
N VAL A 450 23.93 -0.98 32.77
CA VAL A 450 24.82 -0.25 31.87
C VAL A 450 24.91 1.21 32.28
N ASN A 451 26.12 1.74 32.39
CA ASN A 451 26.36 3.18 32.51
C ASN A 451 26.85 3.78 31.16
N VAL A 452 26.97 5.10 31.08
CA VAL A 452 27.34 5.80 29.83
C VAL A 452 28.75 5.41 29.34
N SER A 453 29.70 5.15 30.24
CA SER A 453 31.05 4.68 29.86
C SER A 453 31.04 3.27 29.30
N ASP A 454 30.20 2.38 29.86
CA ASP A 454 30.03 1.01 29.38
C ASP A 454 29.44 1.01 27.97
N ILE A 455 28.43 1.86 27.71
CA ILE A 455 27.85 2.03 26.36
C ILE A 455 28.92 2.39 25.33
N LYS A 456 29.81 3.32 25.68
CA LYS A 456 30.90 3.74 24.78
C LYS A 456 31.86 2.58 24.48
N GLY A 457 32.29 1.86 25.51
CA GLY A 457 33.18 0.71 25.35
C GLY A 457 32.55 -0.44 24.56
N LEU A 458 31.26 -0.73 24.80
CA LEU A 458 30.48 -1.70 24.04
C LEU A 458 30.38 -1.31 22.56
N TYR A 459 30.06 -0.04 22.30
CA TYR A 459 29.95 0.47 20.94
C TYR A 459 31.27 0.34 20.17
N GLU A 460 32.39 0.75 20.77
CA GLU A 460 33.73 0.65 20.16
C GLU A 460 34.09 -0.83 19.85
N LYS A 461 33.88 -1.74 20.82
CA LYS A 461 34.14 -3.18 20.63
C LYS A 461 33.30 -3.78 19.50
N LEU A 462 32.03 -3.37 19.36
CA LEU A 462 31.14 -3.85 18.29
C LEU A 462 31.52 -3.27 16.92
N GLU A 463 31.94 -2.01 16.86
CA GLU A 463 32.37 -1.36 15.62
C GLU A 463 33.66 -1.95 15.05
N ASP A 464 34.54 -2.47 15.90
CA ASP A 464 35.81 -3.15 15.56
C ASP A 464 35.61 -4.56 14.98
N LEU A 465 34.43 -5.16 15.13
CA LEU A 465 34.12 -6.45 14.53
C LEU A 465 34.06 -6.32 13.00
N GLY A 466 34.96 -6.97 12.27
CA GLY A 466 35.01 -6.90 10.80
C GLY A 466 33.76 -7.42 10.04
N SER A 467 32.81 -8.06 10.75
CA SER A 467 31.50 -8.44 10.22
C SER A 467 30.46 -7.31 10.26
N ARG A 468 30.77 -6.19 10.92
CA ARG A 468 29.84 -5.10 11.17
C ARG A 468 29.40 -4.43 9.86
N ILE A 469 28.10 -4.23 9.74
CA ILE A 469 27.50 -3.33 8.76
C ILE A 469 27.17 -2.01 9.47
N ARG A 470 26.44 -2.08 10.60
CA ARG A 470 26.05 -0.90 11.37
C ARG A 470 25.73 -1.26 12.82
N THR A 471 26.20 -0.45 13.76
CA THR A 471 25.86 -0.57 15.18
C THR A 471 25.04 0.63 15.64
N ARG A 472 24.02 0.40 16.46
CA ARG A 472 23.28 1.44 17.16
C ARG A 472 23.09 1.02 18.62
N VAL A 473 23.28 1.95 19.54
CA VAL A 473 22.91 1.75 20.95
C VAL A 473 21.88 2.80 21.32
N LEU A 474 20.73 2.35 21.82
CA LEU A 474 19.61 3.18 22.25
C LEU A 474 19.50 3.07 23.77
N TYR A 475 19.38 4.18 24.49
CA TYR A 475 19.38 4.19 25.96
C TYR A 475 18.36 5.15 26.56
#